data_AF-A0A1F8MHN4-F1
#
_entry.id   AF-A0A1F8MHN4-F1
#
_cell.length_a   1.000
_cell.length_b   1.000
_cell.length_c   1.000
_cell.angle_alpha   90.00
_cell.angle_beta   90.00
_cell.angle_gamma   90.00
#
_symmetry.space_group_name_H-M   'P 1'
#
loop_
_entity.id
_entity.type
_entity.pdbx_description
1 polymer ?
#
loop_
_entity_poly.entity_id
_entity_poly.type
_entity_poly.pdbx_seq_one_letter_code
_entity_poly.pdbx_strand_id
1 'polypeptide(L)'
;MHHTLKFYNLNRQGILRLYMFFAAFTRIPLLGRLVRKIANAYGRSQHHAYLLNPAEAKELVTLAGGLAAAPCTCRNLYHKCNHPMDNEILLAASRHVLEETKSNDAHEITPERAAEILQDSQRRGLVLTILKCRDDFYAICSCCSCCCVPLRLSKQYGIGEVLVRHKNIVKEFREYVAAHDSNR
;
A
#
# COMPACT_ATOMS: atom_id res chain seq x y z
N MET A 1 -4.61 8.32 16.45
CA MET A 1 -5.67 8.88 15.56
C MET A 1 -5.71 8.09 14.24
N HIS A 2 -6.15 6.83 14.22
CA HIS A 2 -6.15 5.98 13.01
C HIS A 2 -7.55 5.75 12.40
N HIS A 3 -8.55 6.56 12.75
CA HIS A 3 -9.95 6.38 12.30
C HIS A 3 -10.10 6.35 10.78
N THR A 4 -9.28 7.12 10.05
CA THR A 4 -9.34 7.14 8.58
C THR A 4 -8.82 5.84 7.99
N LEU A 5 -7.68 5.34 8.49
CA LEU A 5 -7.11 4.08 8.06
C LEU A 5 -8.04 2.90 8.41
N LYS A 6 -8.64 2.92 9.60
CA LYS A 6 -9.63 1.91 10.01
C LYS A 6 -10.85 1.89 9.10
N PHE A 7 -11.41 3.07 8.79
CA PHE A 7 -12.52 3.19 7.84
C PHE A 7 -12.12 2.69 6.44
N TYR A 8 -10.93 3.05 5.97
CA TYR A 8 -10.38 2.59 4.70
C TYR A 8 -10.26 1.07 4.66
N ASN A 9 -9.69 0.45 5.70
CA ASN A 9 -9.51 -1.00 5.77
C ASN A 9 -10.84 -1.76 5.76
N LEU A 10 -11.85 -1.28 6.52
CA LEU A 10 -13.18 -1.89 6.55
C LEU A 10 -13.90 -1.83 5.18
N ASN A 11 -13.64 -0.77 4.40
CA ASN A 11 -14.33 -0.53 3.12
C ASN A 11 -13.41 -0.74 1.91
N ARG A 12 -12.24 -1.36 2.09
CA ARG A 12 -11.13 -1.32 1.15
C ARG A 12 -11.52 -1.82 -0.24
N GLN A 13 -12.22 -2.95 -0.32
CA GLN A 13 -12.67 -3.50 -1.61
C GLN A 13 -13.60 -2.54 -2.37
N GLY A 14 -14.56 -1.92 -1.67
CA GLY A 14 -15.48 -0.96 -2.26
C GLY A 14 -14.76 0.30 -2.75
N ILE A 15 -13.84 0.84 -1.94
CA ILE A 15 -13.03 2.01 -2.29
C ILE A 15 -12.14 1.72 -3.51
N LEU A 16 -11.52 0.55 -3.57
CA LEU A 16 -10.70 0.14 -4.71
C LEU A 16 -11.52 -0.02 -6.01
N ARG A 17 -12.75 -0.54 -5.93
CA ARG A 17 -13.67 -0.56 -7.07
C ARG A 17 -14.03 0.85 -7.52
N LEU A 18 -14.31 1.73 -6.58
CA LEU A 18 -14.65 3.12 -6.83
C LEU A 18 -13.53 3.87 -7.57
N TYR A 19 -12.27 3.67 -7.15
CA TYR A 19 -11.11 4.25 -7.86
C TYR A 19 -11.00 3.77 -9.29
N MET A 20 -11.15 2.47 -9.54
CA MET A 20 -11.09 1.94 -10.89
C MET A 20 -12.26 2.41 -11.76
N PHE A 21 -13.46 2.56 -11.18
CA PHE A 21 -14.63 3.12 -11.84
C PHE A 21 -14.38 4.58 -12.29
N PHE A 22 -13.99 5.46 -11.36
CA PHE A 22 -13.72 6.86 -11.69
C PHE A 22 -12.50 7.03 -12.61
N ALA A 23 -11.51 6.15 -12.52
CA ALA A 23 -10.37 6.17 -13.43
C ALA A 23 -10.80 5.98 -14.88
N ALA A 24 -11.88 5.24 -15.16
CA ALA A 24 -12.41 5.09 -16.52
C ALA A 24 -12.77 6.45 -17.17
N PHE A 25 -13.21 7.43 -16.38
CA PHE A 25 -13.53 8.77 -16.89
C PHE A 25 -12.31 9.56 -17.37
N THR A 26 -11.08 9.13 -17.06
CA THR A 26 -9.86 9.70 -17.65
C THR A 26 -9.76 9.48 -19.16
N ARG A 27 -10.54 8.54 -19.72
CA ARG A 27 -10.60 8.24 -21.16
C ARG A 27 -11.65 9.03 -21.91
N ILE A 28 -12.50 9.79 -21.22
CA ILE A 28 -13.51 10.65 -21.88
C ILE A 28 -12.79 11.82 -22.58
N PRO A 29 -13.04 12.06 -23.89
CA PRO A 29 -12.51 13.22 -24.59
C PRO A 29 -12.82 14.52 -23.86
N LEU A 30 -11.86 15.45 -23.83
CA LEU A 30 -11.93 16.78 -23.16
C LEU A 30 -11.97 16.73 -21.62
N LEU A 31 -12.83 15.92 -21.00
CA LEU A 31 -12.94 15.79 -19.54
C LEU A 31 -11.80 14.99 -18.90
N GLY A 32 -11.20 14.05 -19.65
CA GLY A 32 -10.19 13.14 -19.12
C GLY A 32 -8.90 13.80 -18.60
N ARG A 33 -8.56 15.00 -19.11
CA ARG A 33 -7.43 15.80 -18.59
C ARG A 33 -7.74 16.36 -17.20
N LEU A 34 -8.96 16.86 -16.98
CA LEU A 34 -9.40 17.38 -15.69
C LEU A 34 -9.49 16.25 -14.66
N VAL A 35 -10.11 15.12 -15.02
CA VAL A 35 -10.19 13.95 -14.14
C VAL A 35 -8.80 13.48 -13.72
N ARG A 36 -7.83 13.41 -14.65
CA ARG A 36 -6.44 13.07 -14.31
C ARG A 36 -5.81 14.07 -13.35
N LYS A 37 -6.02 15.38 -13.54
CA LYS A 37 -5.47 16.40 -12.62
C LYS A 37 -6.02 16.22 -11.21
N ILE A 38 -7.33 16.03 -11.07
CA ILE A 38 -7.99 15.81 -9.77
C ILE A 38 -7.49 14.51 -9.13
N ALA A 39 -7.48 13.41 -9.89
CA ALA A 39 -7.02 12.11 -9.40
C ALA A 39 -5.54 12.14 -8.95
N ASN A 40 -4.68 12.84 -9.68
CA ASN A 40 -3.28 13.03 -9.30
C ASN A 40 -3.13 13.90 -8.04
N ALA A 41 -3.92 14.95 -7.88
CA ALA A 41 -3.93 15.75 -6.64
C ALA A 41 -4.39 14.92 -5.42
N TYR A 42 -5.40 14.07 -5.61
CA TYR A 42 -5.85 13.12 -4.58
C TYR A 42 -4.78 12.08 -4.26
N GLY A 43 -4.17 11.47 -5.28
CA GLY A 43 -3.09 10.48 -5.13
C GLY A 43 -1.89 11.00 -4.35
N ARG A 44 -1.55 12.28 -4.50
CA ARG A 44 -0.46 12.93 -3.74
C ARG A 44 -0.72 13.08 -2.24
N SER A 45 -1.99 13.20 -1.82
CA SER A 45 -2.34 13.68 -0.48
C SER A 45 -3.13 12.68 0.37
N GLN A 46 -3.83 11.73 -0.25
CA GLN A 46 -4.78 10.87 0.44
C GLN A 46 -4.36 9.40 0.42
N HIS A 47 -4.21 8.79 -0.76
CA HIS A 47 -3.80 7.39 -0.86
C HIS A 47 -2.70 7.26 -1.90
N HIS A 48 -1.50 7.01 -1.39
CA HIS A 48 -0.30 6.97 -2.20
C HIS A 48 0.48 5.68 -1.97
N ALA A 49 1.19 5.23 -3.00
CA ALA A 49 2.12 4.14 -2.92
C ALA A 49 3.53 4.63 -3.32
N TYR A 50 4.55 4.14 -2.65
CA TYR A 50 5.94 4.41 -3.03
C TYR A 50 6.64 3.14 -3.46
N LEU A 51 7.36 3.20 -4.58
CA LEU A 51 8.23 2.12 -5.03
C LEU A 51 9.40 1.92 -4.06
N LEU A 52 9.62 0.67 -3.68
CA LEU A 52 10.73 0.25 -2.82
C LEU A 52 11.72 -0.60 -3.60
N ASN A 53 13.00 -0.41 -3.30
CA ASN A 53 14.00 -1.41 -3.61
C ASN A 53 14.04 -2.50 -2.51
N PRO A 54 14.71 -3.64 -2.75
CA PRO A 54 14.83 -4.73 -1.78
C PRO A 54 15.39 -4.32 -0.40
N ALA A 55 16.40 -3.46 -0.38
CA ALA A 55 17.07 -3.04 0.84
C ALA A 55 16.14 -2.16 1.69
N GLU A 56 15.45 -1.20 1.06
CA GLU A 56 14.48 -0.33 1.72
C GLU A 56 13.32 -1.14 2.33
N ALA A 57 12.78 -2.11 1.57
CA ALA A 57 11.70 -2.96 2.08
C ALA A 57 12.15 -3.78 3.30
N LYS A 58 13.37 -4.30 3.29
CA LYS A 58 13.95 -5.03 4.42
C LYS A 58 14.14 -4.11 5.63
N GLU A 59 14.62 -2.89 5.43
CA GLU A 59 14.82 -1.93 6.52
C GLU A 59 13.48 -1.51 7.15
N LEU A 60 12.45 -1.27 6.34
CA LEU A 60 11.11 -0.91 6.82
C LEU A 60 10.51 -1.99 7.72
N VAL A 61 10.63 -3.27 7.36
CA VAL A 61 10.12 -4.36 8.22
C VAL A 61 10.91 -4.50 9.52
N THR A 62 12.21 -4.16 9.53
CA THR A 62 13.01 -4.14 10.75
C THR A 62 12.66 -2.95 11.67
N LEU A 63 12.25 -1.81 11.09
CA LEU A 63 11.89 -0.61 11.84
C LEU A 63 10.47 -0.65 12.42
N ALA A 64 9.56 -1.43 11.83
CA ALA A 64 8.17 -1.46 12.26
C ALA A 64 8.03 -2.03 13.67
N GLY A 65 7.24 -1.37 14.52
CA GLY A 65 6.91 -1.86 15.87
C GLY A 65 5.81 -2.92 15.91
N GLY A 66 5.18 -3.20 14.77
CA GLY A 66 4.22 -4.29 14.59
C GLY A 66 4.14 -4.75 13.14
N LEU A 67 4.07 -6.07 12.94
CA LEU A 67 3.99 -6.71 11.63
C LEU A 67 2.89 -7.77 11.58
N ALA A 68 2.13 -7.81 10.50
CA ALA A 68 1.21 -8.90 10.19
C ALA A 68 1.20 -9.21 8.70
N ALA A 69 1.00 -10.48 8.32
CA ALA A 69 0.65 -10.87 6.96
C ALA A 69 -0.86 -10.83 6.79
N ALA A 70 -1.34 -10.30 5.67
CA ALA A 70 -2.74 -10.29 5.29
C ALA A 70 -2.93 -10.72 3.82
N PRO A 71 -4.12 -11.23 3.46
CA PRO A 71 -4.48 -11.49 2.08
C PRO A 71 -4.50 -10.22 1.22
N CYS A 72 -3.93 -10.29 0.02
CA CYS A 72 -3.89 -9.17 -0.91
C CYS A 72 -5.30 -8.80 -1.39
N THR A 73 -5.79 -7.63 -0.96
CA THR A 73 -7.13 -7.16 -1.31
C THR A 73 -7.33 -7.02 -2.82
N CYS A 74 -6.30 -6.55 -3.56
CA CYS A 74 -6.41 -6.38 -5.01
C CYS A 74 -6.54 -7.71 -5.76
N ARG A 75 -5.81 -8.76 -5.34
CA ARG A 75 -5.91 -10.09 -5.97
C ARG A 75 -7.23 -10.75 -5.65
N ASN A 76 -7.68 -10.65 -4.40
CA ASN A 76 -8.99 -11.15 -3.99
C ASN A 76 -10.15 -10.45 -4.71
N LEU A 77 -9.96 -9.21 -5.15
CA LEU A 77 -11.00 -8.44 -5.82
C LEU A 77 -11.11 -8.73 -7.32
N TYR A 78 -9.97 -8.93 -8.00
CA TYR A 78 -9.91 -8.96 -9.47
C TYR A 78 -9.55 -10.33 -10.06
N HIS A 79 -8.90 -11.22 -9.31
CA HIS A 79 -8.53 -12.57 -9.75
C HIS A 79 -7.83 -12.66 -11.13
N LYS A 80 -6.96 -11.69 -11.46
CA LYS A 80 -6.25 -11.62 -12.77
C LYS A 80 -4.85 -12.22 -12.76
N CYS A 81 -4.43 -12.89 -11.69
CA CYS A 81 -3.12 -13.55 -11.61
C CYS A 81 -3.12 -14.66 -10.55
N ASN A 82 -2.16 -15.60 -10.67
CA ASN A 82 -2.00 -16.75 -9.77
C ASN A 82 -0.87 -16.56 -8.74
N HIS A 83 -0.52 -15.31 -8.42
CA HIS A 83 0.47 -15.04 -7.37
C HIS A 83 -0.12 -15.28 -5.97
N PRO A 84 0.73 -15.56 -4.96
CA PRO A 84 0.27 -15.81 -3.59
C PRO A 84 -0.63 -14.69 -3.04
N MET A 85 -1.61 -15.10 -2.22
CA MET A 85 -2.53 -14.18 -1.55
C MET A 85 -1.90 -13.52 -0.32
N ASP A 86 -1.13 -14.26 0.47
CA ASP A 86 -0.56 -13.79 1.74
C ASP A 86 0.76 -13.04 1.53
N ASN A 87 0.70 -11.93 0.78
CA ASN A 87 1.88 -11.18 0.39
C ASN A 87 1.75 -9.67 0.60
N GLU A 88 0.74 -9.27 1.36
CA GLU A 88 0.61 -7.95 1.94
C GLU A 88 1.09 -8.02 3.39
N ILE A 89 2.11 -7.23 3.71
CA ILE A 89 2.69 -7.13 5.04
C ILE A 89 2.19 -5.83 5.63
N LEU A 90 1.28 -5.91 6.60
CA LEU A 90 0.86 -4.75 7.38
C LEU A 90 2.03 -4.26 8.22
N LEU A 91 2.26 -2.95 8.19
CA LEU A 91 3.24 -2.25 9.01
C LEU A 91 2.49 -1.36 9.99
N ALA A 92 2.91 -1.39 11.25
CA ALA A 92 2.44 -0.45 12.25
C ALA A 92 3.63 0.13 13.01
N ALA A 93 3.47 1.37 13.48
CA ALA A 93 4.48 1.99 14.33
C ALA A 93 4.62 1.27 15.68
N SER A 94 3.56 0.64 16.17
CA SER A 94 3.58 -0.17 17.40
C SER A 94 2.61 -1.34 17.29
N ARG A 95 2.76 -2.34 18.17
CA ARG A 95 1.83 -3.46 18.30
C ARG A 95 0.39 -3.01 18.56
N HIS A 96 0.19 -1.97 19.37
CA HIS A 96 -1.13 -1.43 19.65
C HIS A 96 -1.81 -0.87 18.38
N VAL A 97 -1.06 -0.09 17.59
CA VAL A 97 -1.57 0.42 16.30
C VAL A 97 -1.91 -0.72 15.35
N LEU A 98 -1.11 -1.79 15.34
CA LEU A 98 -1.40 -2.97 14.54
C LEU A 98 -2.72 -3.61 14.96
N GLU A 99 -2.95 -3.79 16.27
CA GLU A 99 -4.18 -4.39 16.79
C GLU A 99 -5.43 -3.56 16.45
N GLU A 100 -5.32 -2.23 16.43
CA GLU A 100 -6.44 -1.34 16.08
C GLU A 100 -6.77 -1.31 14.59
N THR A 101 -5.78 -1.55 13.73
CA THR A 101 -5.86 -1.31 12.28
C THR A 101 -5.85 -2.57 11.44
N LYS A 102 -5.40 -3.71 11.98
CA LYS A 102 -5.35 -4.99 11.26
C LYS A 102 -6.73 -5.46 10.85
N SER A 103 -6.79 -6.11 9.69
CA SER A 103 -7.98 -6.83 9.25
C SER A 103 -8.13 -8.15 10.00
N ASN A 104 -9.34 -8.69 10.06
CA ASN A 104 -9.62 -9.94 10.81
C ASN A 104 -8.88 -11.16 10.24
N ASP A 105 -8.48 -11.12 8.97
CA ASP A 105 -7.74 -12.15 8.25
C ASP A 105 -6.22 -11.94 8.31
N ALA A 106 -5.75 -10.94 9.07
CA ALA A 106 -4.33 -10.68 9.25
C ALA A 106 -3.75 -11.49 10.43
N HIS A 107 -2.58 -12.08 10.21
CA HIS A 107 -1.84 -12.87 11.20
C HIS A 107 -0.51 -12.19 11.52
N GLU A 108 -0.20 -12.03 12.80
CA GLU A 108 1.09 -11.46 13.21
C GLU A 108 2.26 -12.32 12.75
N ILE A 109 3.34 -11.66 12.32
CA ILE A 109 4.54 -12.33 11.80
C ILE A 109 5.79 -11.67 12.40
N THR A 110 6.90 -12.41 12.39
CA THR A 110 8.21 -11.86 12.77
C THR A 110 8.87 -11.11 11.60
N PRO A 111 9.87 -10.25 11.87
CA PRO A 111 10.67 -9.61 10.82
C PRO A 111 11.34 -10.60 9.86
N GLU A 112 11.78 -11.76 10.36
CA GLU A 112 12.39 -12.82 9.54
C GLU A 112 11.36 -13.38 8.56
N ARG A 113 10.15 -13.68 9.05
CA ARG A 113 9.06 -14.15 8.19
C ARG A 113 8.64 -13.11 7.17
N ALA A 114 8.61 -11.83 7.54
CA ALA A 114 8.36 -10.74 6.61
C ALA A 114 9.44 -10.68 5.51
N ALA A 115 10.72 -10.82 5.89
CA ALA A 115 11.83 -10.85 4.94
C ALA A 115 11.73 -12.03 3.96
N GLU A 116 11.31 -13.21 4.41
CA GLU A 116 11.06 -14.37 3.53
C GLU A 116 9.98 -14.08 2.48
N ILE A 117 8.87 -13.45 2.89
CA ILE A 117 7.77 -13.07 1.99
C ILE A 117 8.26 -12.05 0.94
N LEU A 118 9.07 -11.08 1.35
CA LEU A 118 9.66 -10.09 0.44
C LEU A 118 10.62 -10.73 -0.57
N GLN A 119 11.47 -11.65 -0.12
CA GLN A 119 12.38 -12.40 -0.99
C GLN A 119 11.63 -13.29 -1.98
N ASP A 120 10.60 -14.00 -1.53
CA ASP A 120 9.75 -14.80 -2.41
C ASP A 120 9.06 -13.95 -3.48
N SER A 121 8.57 -12.80 -3.06
CA SER A 121 7.94 -11.84 -3.97
C SER A 121 8.90 -11.33 -5.03
N GLN A 122 10.16 -11.05 -4.66
CA GLN A 122 11.20 -10.66 -5.60
C GLN A 122 11.55 -11.78 -6.58
N ARG A 123 11.69 -13.03 -6.11
CA ARG A 123 11.91 -14.19 -6.99
C ARG A 123 10.81 -14.37 -8.02
N ARG A 124 9.57 -13.98 -7.68
CA ARG A 124 8.41 -13.99 -8.57
C ARG A 124 8.31 -12.75 -9.48
N GLY A 125 9.26 -11.82 -9.41
CA GLY A 125 9.27 -10.58 -10.20
C GLY A 125 8.22 -9.56 -9.77
N LEU A 126 7.74 -9.63 -8.52
CA LEU A 126 6.77 -8.67 -7.98
C LEU A 126 7.48 -7.37 -7.58
N VAL A 127 6.78 -6.26 -7.80
CA VAL A 127 7.25 -4.93 -7.41
C VAL A 127 6.87 -4.67 -5.96
N LEU A 128 7.84 -4.26 -5.16
CA LEU A 128 7.62 -3.89 -3.76
C LEU A 128 7.18 -2.43 -3.66
N THR A 129 6.12 -2.20 -2.90
CA THR A 129 5.59 -0.86 -2.65
C THR A 129 5.20 -0.70 -1.20
N ILE A 130 5.52 0.44 -0.58
CA ILE A 130 4.89 0.83 0.69
C ILE A 130 3.65 1.68 0.40
N LEU A 131 2.58 1.43 1.14
CA LEU A 131 1.31 2.13 1.02
C LEU A 131 1.12 3.10 2.18
N LYS A 132 0.61 4.29 1.84
CA LYS A 132 0.35 5.38 2.78
C LYS A 132 -1.09 5.87 2.62
N CYS A 133 -1.79 6.02 3.74
CA CYS A 133 -3.10 6.65 3.84
C CYS A 133 -2.93 7.97 4.61
N ARG A 134 -2.99 9.10 3.90
CA ARG A 134 -2.62 10.43 4.37
C ARG A 134 -1.21 10.40 4.95
N ASP A 135 -1.09 10.50 6.26
CA ASP A 135 0.18 10.51 6.98
C ASP A 135 0.55 9.13 7.57
N ASP A 136 -0.36 8.15 7.51
CA ASP A 136 -0.16 6.82 8.07
C ASP A 136 0.38 5.83 7.05
N PHE A 137 1.56 5.28 7.32
CA PHE A 137 2.05 4.08 6.64
C PHE A 137 1.34 2.85 7.19
N TYR A 138 0.89 1.96 6.30
CA TYR A 138 0.06 0.84 6.76
C TYR A 138 0.43 -0.53 6.19
N ALA A 139 1.08 -0.60 5.03
CA ALA A 139 1.46 -1.89 4.46
C ALA A 139 2.61 -1.80 3.46
N ILE A 140 3.42 -2.87 3.37
CA ILE A 140 4.20 -3.20 2.19
C ILE A 140 3.41 -4.22 1.37
N CYS A 141 3.19 -3.90 0.10
CA CYS A 141 2.60 -4.81 -0.85
C CYS A 141 3.62 -5.30 -1.87
N SER A 142 3.50 -6.58 -2.20
CA SER A 142 4.22 -7.20 -3.32
C SER A 142 3.27 -7.33 -4.51
N CYS A 143 3.39 -6.44 -5.48
CA CYS A 143 2.37 -6.20 -6.50
C CYS A 143 2.79 -6.61 -7.91
N CYS A 144 1.80 -6.98 -8.72
CA CYS A 144 1.91 -7.10 -10.17
C CYS A 144 0.95 -6.11 -10.86
N SER A 145 1.17 -5.79 -12.14
CA SER A 145 0.27 -4.91 -12.89
C SER A 145 -1.09 -5.53 -13.25
N CYS A 146 -1.28 -6.84 -13.01
CA CYS A 146 -2.54 -7.53 -13.33
C CYS A 146 -3.70 -7.07 -12.43
N CYS A 147 -3.46 -7.01 -11.12
CA CYS A 147 -4.48 -6.74 -10.11
C CYS A 147 -4.28 -5.42 -9.36
N CYS A 148 -3.03 -5.02 -9.09
CA CYS A 148 -2.72 -3.90 -8.21
C CYS A 148 -3.34 -2.58 -8.70
N VAL A 149 -4.17 -1.97 -7.87
CA VAL A 149 -4.88 -0.73 -8.22
C VAL A 149 -3.92 0.44 -8.46
N PRO A 150 -2.98 0.78 -7.57
CA PRO A 150 -1.99 1.83 -7.85
C PRO A 150 -1.24 1.64 -9.18
N LEU A 151 -0.76 0.43 -9.46
CA LEU A 151 -0.08 0.12 -10.72
C LEU A 151 -1.00 0.28 -11.93
N ARG A 152 -2.26 -0.15 -11.83
CA ARG A 152 -3.22 -0.01 -12.93
C ARG A 152 -3.61 1.45 -13.15
N LEU A 153 -3.87 2.22 -12.09
CA LEU A 153 -4.17 3.65 -12.16
C LEU A 153 -3.02 4.41 -12.83
N SER A 154 -1.78 4.12 -12.44
CA SER A 154 -0.58 4.71 -13.06
C SER A 154 -0.44 4.28 -14.53
N LYS A 155 -0.36 2.97 -14.82
CA LYS A 155 -0.04 2.47 -16.17
C LYS A 155 -1.19 2.59 -17.19
N GLN A 156 -2.45 2.40 -16.78
CA GLN A 156 -3.59 2.28 -17.70
C GLN A 156 -4.42 3.57 -17.83
N TYR A 157 -4.28 4.49 -16.87
CA TYR A 157 -5.10 5.72 -16.79
C TYR A 157 -4.27 6.99 -16.63
N GLY A 158 -2.93 6.89 -16.57
CA GLY A 158 -2.04 8.05 -16.49
C GLY A 158 -2.17 8.84 -15.20
N ILE A 159 -2.62 8.19 -14.12
CA ILE A 159 -2.66 8.77 -12.77
C ILE A 159 -1.35 8.38 -12.09
N GLY A 160 -0.25 8.99 -12.53
CA GLY A 160 1.11 8.60 -12.13
C GLY A 160 1.42 8.90 -10.66
N GLU A 161 0.81 9.94 -10.09
CA GLU A 161 1.09 10.41 -8.73
C GLU A 161 0.53 9.49 -7.64
N VAL A 162 -0.17 8.41 -8.01
CA VAL A 162 -0.60 7.36 -7.06
C VAL A 162 0.52 6.36 -6.78
N LEU A 163 1.57 6.33 -7.61
CA LEU A 163 2.70 5.43 -7.44
C LEU A 163 3.97 6.08 -7.98
N VAL A 164 4.79 6.62 -7.08
CA VAL A 164 6.07 7.26 -7.43
C VAL A 164 7.23 6.67 -6.66
N ARG A 165 8.45 7.09 -6.98
CA ARG A 165 9.64 6.76 -6.19
C ARG A 165 9.90 7.87 -5.17
N HIS A 166 10.15 7.51 -3.91
CA HIS A 166 10.58 8.46 -2.89
C HIS A 166 11.94 8.07 -2.30
N LYS A 167 12.98 8.84 -2.62
CA LYS A 167 14.38 8.51 -2.28
C LYS A 167 14.65 8.40 -0.78
N ASN A 168 13.89 9.13 0.05
CA ASN A 168 14.10 9.21 1.50
C ASN A 168 13.03 8.46 2.30
N ILE A 169 12.32 7.50 1.67
CA ILE A 169 11.18 6.81 2.27
C ILE A 169 11.51 6.10 3.60
N VAL A 170 12.72 5.55 3.71
CA VAL A 170 13.19 4.90 4.95
C VAL A 170 13.34 5.91 6.07
N LYS A 171 13.87 7.11 5.78
CA LYS A 171 14.02 8.19 6.76
C LYS A 171 12.65 8.67 7.23
N GLU A 172 11.73 8.92 6.29
CA GLU A 172 10.35 9.34 6.60
C GLU A 172 9.63 8.29 7.47
N PHE A 173 9.78 7.00 7.15
CA PHE A 173 9.18 5.93 7.95
C PHE A 173 9.79 5.84 9.35
N ARG A 174 11.11 6.03 9.48
CA ARG A 174 11.78 6.06 10.78
C ARG A 174 11.27 7.19 11.67
N GLU A 175 11.09 8.38 11.10
CA GLU A 175 10.49 9.53 11.78
C GLU A 175 9.03 9.26 12.16
N TYR A 176 8.26 8.61 11.26
CA TYR A 176 6.90 8.18 11.54
C TYR A 176 6.82 7.22 12.74
N VAL A 177 7.68 6.19 12.78
CA VAL A 177 7.73 5.24 13.91
C VAL A 177 8.10 5.97 15.19
N ALA A 178 9.13 6.82 15.18
CA ALA A 178 9.58 7.57 16.36
C ALA A 178 8.49 8.49 16.94
N ALA A 179 7.74 9.20 16.08
CA ALA A 179 6.66 10.09 16.51
C ALA A 179 5.48 9.35 17.17
N HIS A 180 5.27 8.08 16.82
CA HIS A 180 4.23 7.24 17.41
C HIS A 180 4.69 6.51 18.67
N ASP A 181 6.01 6.31 18.85
CA ASP A 181 6.59 5.76 20.08
C ASP A 181 6.66 6.82 21.20
N SER A 182 6.87 8.09 20.86
CA SER A 182 6.90 9.21 21.81
C SER A 182 5.52 9.63 22.35
N ASN A 183 4.43 9.13 21.76
CA ASN A 183 3.04 9.38 22.19
C ASN A 183 2.52 8.29 23.16
N ARG A 184 3.44 7.57 23.81
CA ARG A 184 3.17 6.51 24.77
C ARG A 184 3.22 6.99 26.22
#